data_AF-A0A2U1VUM6-F1
#
_entry.id   AF-A0A2U1VUM6-F1
#
_cell.length_a   1.000
_cell.length_b   1.000
_cell.length_c   1.000
_cell.angle_alpha   90.00
_cell.angle_beta   90.00
_cell.angle_gamma   90.00
#
_symmetry.space_group_name_H-M   'P 1'
#
loop_
_entity.id
_entity.type
_entity.pdbx_description
1 polymer ?
#
loop_
_entity_poly.entity_id
_entity_poly.type
_entity_poly.pdbx_seq_one_letter_code
_entity_poly.pdbx_strand_id
1 'polypeptide(L)'
;MPYFPTIDLTPQVSMLLARGALRLNPGQWVRGEKGRGRFLRTDPRTGTTYVSWLRPGDDWETASQRFHRACRKGYVGKYRGLYDRDKARRAGYGVQVSRANEAAHA
;
A
#
# COMPACT_ATOMS: atom_id res chain seq x y z
N MET A 1 -2.95 -23.23 5.42
CA MET A 1 -2.94 -22.27 4.30
C MET A 1 -2.26 -22.94 3.11
N PRO A 2 -2.87 -22.94 1.92
CA PRO A 2 -2.23 -23.47 0.73
C PRO A 2 -0.97 -22.65 0.44
N TYR A 3 0.07 -23.34 0.00
CA TYR A 3 1.43 -22.82 -0.16
C TYR A 3 1.42 -21.66 -1.17
N PHE A 4 1.48 -20.41 -0.69
CA PHE A 4 1.76 -19.28 -1.57
C PHE A 4 3.28 -19.12 -1.67
N PRO A 5 3.86 -19.15 -2.88
CA PRO A 5 5.30 -18.88 -3.05
C PRO A 5 5.59 -17.50 -2.48
N THR A 6 6.33 -17.49 -1.36
CA THR A 6 6.61 -16.31 -0.56
C THR A 6 8.10 -16.00 -0.67
N ILE A 7 8.44 -14.78 -1.08
CA ILE A 7 9.84 -14.36 -1.19
C ILE A 7 10.29 -13.73 0.12
N ASP A 8 11.45 -14.15 0.61
CA ASP A 8 12.08 -13.54 1.77
C ASP A 8 12.75 -12.22 1.37
N LEU A 9 12.36 -11.12 2.02
CA LEU A 9 12.99 -9.81 1.88
C LEU A 9 14.27 -9.75 2.71
N THR A 10 15.24 -10.58 2.34
CA THR A 10 16.58 -10.51 2.92
C THR A 10 17.25 -9.17 2.57
N PRO A 11 18.35 -8.80 3.23
CA PRO A 11 19.13 -7.62 2.85
C PRO A 11 19.55 -7.64 1.37
N GLN A 12 19.93 -8.82 0.85
CA GLN A 12 20.32 -8.99 -0.56
C GLN A 12 19.13 -8.76 -1.50
N VAL A 13 17.96 -9.35 -1.22
CA VAL A 13 16.75 -9.15 -2.02
C VAL A 13 16.32 -7.68 -2.00
N SER A 14 16.37 -7.05 -0.83
CA SER A 14 16.05 -5.62 -0.68
C SER A 14 17.01 -4.73 -1.47
N MET A 15 18.30 -5.04 -1.48
CA MET A 15 19.31 -4.35 -2.29
C MET A 15 19.05 -4.52 -3.80
N LEU A 16 18.73 -5.73 -4.25
CA LEU A 16 18.44 -6.00 -5.67
C LEU A 16 17.16 -5.27 -6.12
N LEU A 17 16.14 -5.23 -5.28
CA LEU A 17 14.93 -4.44 -5.50
C LEU A 17 15.24 -2.94 -5.61
N ALA A 18 16.04 -2.40 -4.69
CA ALA A 18 16.40 -0.98 -4.67
C ALA A 18 17.18 -0.56 -5.92
N ARG A 19 18.04 -1.44 -6.44
CA ARG A 19 18.80 -1.21 -7.69
C ARG A 19 18.02 -1.48 -8.97
N GLY A 20 16.78 -1.97 -8.86
CA GLY A 20 15.99 -2.39 -10.02
C GLY A 20 16.48 -3.67 -10.72
N ALA A 21 17.48 -4.35 -10.15
CA ALA A 21 18.00 -5.62 -10.65
C ALA A 21 17.03 -6.80 -10.40
N LEU A 22 16.15 -6.66 -9.40
CA LEU A 22 15.02 -7.54 -9.16
C LEU A 22 13.72 -6.73 -9.24
N ARG A 23 12.70 -7.31 -9.88
CA ARG A 23 11.34 -6.74 -9.92
C ARG A 23 10.36 -7.76 -9.37
N LEU A 24 9.58 -7.34 -8.37
CA LEU A 24 8.45 -8.12 -7.85
C LEU A 24 7.14 -7.57 -8.40
N ASN A 25 6.18 -8.47 -8.58
CA ASN A 25 4.84 -8.08 -8.98
C ASN A 25 4.07 -7.51 -7.77
N PRO A 26 3.34 -6.40 -7.91
CA PRO A 26 2.41 -5.97 -6.87
C PRO A 26 1.45 -7.09 -6.49
N GLY A 27 1.30 -7.36 -5.19
CA GLY A 27 0.49 -8.45 -4.66
C GLY A 27 1.25 -9.75 -4.39
N GLN A 28 2.49 -9.87 -4.87
CA GLN A 28 3.33 -11.02 -4.59
C GLN A 28 3.58 -11.17 -3.10
N TRP A 29 3.48 -12.40 -2.60
CA TRP A 29 3.68 -12.70 -1.19
C TRP A 29 5.16 -12.56 -0.83
N VAL A 30 5.38 -11.85 0.26
CA VAL A 30 6.72 -11.61 0.82
C VAL A 30 6.72 -11.87 2.31
N ARG A 31 7.89 -12.24 2.84
CA ARG A 31 8.17 -12.36 4.27
C ARG A 31 9.34 -11.47 4.63
N GLY A 32 9.26 -10.82 5.79
CA GLY A 32 10.33 -9.98 6.33
C GLY A 32 10.18 -9.84 7.84
N GLU A 33 10.83 -8.82 8.42
CA GLU A 33 10.86 -8.59 9.87
C GLU A 33 9.47 -8.49 10.52
N LYS A 34 8.48 -7.97 9.79
CA LYS A 34 7.10 -7.79 10.27
C LYS A 34 6.20 -9.00 9.98
N GLY A 35 6.77 -10.14 9.59
CA GLY A 35 6.05 -11.34 9.23
C GLY A 35 5.74 -11.41 7.74
N ARG A 36 4.51 -11.78 7.38
CA ARG A 36 4.08 -11.96 5.98
C ARG A 36 3.27 -10.76 5.48
N GLY A 37 3.38 -10.48 4.20
CA GLY A 37 2.62 -9.41 3.56
C GLY A 37 2.61 -9.52 2.05
N ARG A 38 1.96 -8.55 1.41
CA ARG A 38 1.95 -8.42 -0.05
C ARG A 38 2.77 -7.23 -0.50
N PHE A 39 3.69 -7.47 -1.42
CA PHE A 39 4.53 -6.45 -2.02
C PHE A 39 3.69 -5.38 -2.73
N LEU A 40 4.04 -4.10 -2.58
CA LEU A 40 3.39 -2.99 -3.27
C LEU A 40 4.32 -2.41 -4.34
N ARG A 41 5.45 -1.85 -3.91
CA ARG A 41 6.50 -1.30 -4.76
C ARG A 41 7.80 -1.12 -3.98
N THR A 42 8.88 -0.90 -4.70
CA THR A 42 10.11 -0.30 -4.16
C THR A 42 10.26 1.10 -4.74
N ASP A 43 10.58 2.08 -3.90
CA ASP A 43 10.90 3.42 -4.37
C ASP A 43 12.33 3.44 -4.94
N PRO A 44 12.52 3.76 -6.23
CA PRO A 44 13.86 3.76 -6.82
C PRO A 44 14.75 4.91 -6.33
N ARG A 45 14.17 5.96 -5.74
CA ARG A 45 14.95 7.11 -5.23
C ARG A 45 15.52 6.83 -3.84
N THR A 46 14.75 6.14 -2.99
CA THR A 46 15.13 5.88 -1.59
C THR A 46 15.48 4.43 -1.32
N GLY A 47 15.23 3.52 -2.26
CA GLY A 47 15.35 2.07 -2.06
C GLY A 47 14.29 1.47 -1.12
N THR A 48 13.34 2.27 -0.63
CA THR A 48 12.35 1.82 0.36
C THR A 48 11.35 0.86 -0.27
N THR A 49 11.27 -0.35 0.28
CA THR A 49 10.29 -1.35 -0.13
C THR A 49 9.01 -1.26 0.71
N TYR A 50 7.89 -1.03 0.04
CA TYR A 50 6.57 -0.94 0.65
C TYR A 50 5.83 -2.27 0.55
N VAL A 51 5.32 -2.74 1.68
CA VAL A 51 4.59 -4.00 1.83
C VAL A 51 3.33 -3.76 2.64
N SER A 52 2.22 -4.35 2.19
CA SER A 52 1.00 -4.46 2.98
C SER A 52 1.13 -5.68 3.89
N TRP A 53 1.67 -5.49 5.10
CA TRP A 53 1.81 -6.52 6.12
C TRP A 53 0.46 -7.01 6.65
N LEU A 54 0.39 -8.31 6.95
CA LEU A 54 -0.70 -8.89 7.72
C LEU A 54 -0.60 -8.40 9.18
N ARG A 55 -1.75 -8.15 9.81
CA ARG A 55 -1.82 -7.90 11.25
C ARG A 55 -2.27 -9.18 11.97
N PRO A 56 -1.93 -9.31 13.27
CA PRO A 56 -2.51 -10.35 14.11
C PRO A 56 -4.05 -10.31 14.02
N GLY A 57 -4.67 -11.46 13.76
CA GLY A 57 -6.13 -11.59 13.64
C GLY A 57 -6.74 -11.13 12.32
N ASP A 58 -5.96 -10.66 11.33
CA ASP A 58 -6.50 -10.39 9.99
C ASP A 58 -6.97 -11.70 9.34
N ASP A 59 -8.24 -11.74 8.94
CA ASP A 59 -8.73 -12.73 7.98
C ASP A 59 -8.35 -12.35 6.54
N TRP A 60 -8.62 -13.27 5.62
CA TRP A 60 -8.29 -13.12 4.20
C TRP A 60 -8.95 -11.91 3.54
N GLU A 61 -10.19 -11.62 3.92
CA GLU A 61 -10.96 -10.54 3.36
C GLU A 61 -10.40 -9.19 3.83
N THR A 62 -10.21 -9.04 5.13
CA THR A 62 -9.67 -7.84 5.77
C THR A 62 -8.28 -7.53 5.24
N ALA A 63 -7.42 -8.55 5.12
CA ALA A 63 -6.10 -8.40 4.51
C ALA A 63 -6.22 -7.91 3.05
N SER A 64 -7.13 -8.48 2.27
CA SER A 64 -7.39 -8.13 0.85
C SER A 64 -7.92 -6.72 0.66
N GLN A 65 -8.87 -6.29 1.49
CA GLN A 65 -9.34 -4.92 1.48
C GLN A 65 -8.21 -3.93 1.83
N ARG A 66 -7.35 -4.25 2.81
CA ARG A 66 -6.23 -3.38 3.18
C ARG A 66 -5.21 -3.24 2.05
N PHE A 67 -4.84 -4.35 1.42
CA PHE A 67 -3.96 -4.34 0.25
C PHE A 67 -4.58 -3.49 -0.87
N HIS A 68 -5.86 -3.69 -1.18
CA HIS A 68 -6.56 -2.90 -2.20
C HIS A 68 -6.54 -1.39 -1.88
N ARG A 69 -6.79 -1.01 -0.62
CA ARG A 69 -6.70 0.40 -0.17
C ARG A 69 -5.27 0.94 -0.32
N ALA A 70 -4.25 0.15 -0.03
CA ALA A 70 -2.86 0.55 -0.21
C ALA A 70 -2.51 0.76 -1.70
N CYS A 71 -2.98 -0.12 -2.58
CA CYS A 71 -2.85 0.07 -4.04
C CYS A 71 -3.50 1.39 -4.46
N ARG A 72 -4.76 1.64 -4.07
CA ARG A 72 -5.48 2.90 -4.36
C ARG A 72 -4.82 4.15 -3.78
N LYS A 73 -4.01 4.03 -2.73
CA LYS A 73 -3.23 5.14 -2.18
C LYS A 73 -2.01 5.53 -3.04
N GLY A 74 -1.84 4.91 -4.21
CA GLY A 74 -0.76 5.23 -5.14
C GLY A 74 0.55 4.49 -4.84
N TYR A 75 0.54 3.52 -3.92
CA TYR A 75 1.70 2.65 -3.67
C TYR A 75 1.95 1.63 -4.80
N VAL A 76 1.05 1.54 -5.77
CA VAL A 76 1.26 0.80 -7.01
C VAL A 76 1.03 1.77 -8.16
N GLY A 77 2.04 1.97 -9.02
CA GLY A 77 2.08 3.06 -10.00
C GLY A 77 0.83 3.21 -10.88
N LYS A 78 0.19 2.08 -11.24
CA LYS A 78 -1.07 2.03 -12.00
C LYS A 78 -2.23 2.81 -11.34
N TYR A 79 -2.21 2.94 -10.02
CA TYR A 79 -3.27 3.58 -9.23
C TYR A 79 -2.91 4.99 -8.75
N ARG A 80 -1.73 5.53 -9.09
CA ARG A 80 -1.30 6.87 -8.65
C ARG A 80 -2.29 7.95 -9.08
N GLY A 81 -2.74 7.92 -10.34
CA GLY A 81 -3.76 8.86 -10.84
C GLY A 81 -5.14 8.70 -10.17
N LEU A 82 -5.44 7.54 -9.59
CA LEU A 82 -6.68 7.32 -8.83
C LEU A 82 -6.57 7.88 -7.40
N TYR A 83 -5.39 7.82 -6.79
CA TYR A 83 -5.14 8.43 -5.49
C TYR A 83 -5.32 9.95 -5.53
N ASP A 84 -4.74 10.62 -6.53
CA ASP A 84 -4.83 12.07 -6.63
C ASP A 84 -6.28 12.52 -6.83
N ARG A 85 -7.07 11.77 -7.62
CA ARG A 85 -8.52 11.98 -7.76
C ARG A 85 -9.29 11.73 -6.46
N ASP A 86 -9.00 10.64 -5.74
CA ASP A 86 -9.65 10.35 -4.45
C ASP A 86 -9.29 11.39 -3.38
N LYS A 87 -8.04 11.88 -3.37
CA LYS A 87 -7.58 12.95 -2.48
C LYS A 87 -8.28 14.26 -2.80
N ALA A 88 -8.37 14.62 -4.08
CA ALA A 88 -9.10 15.81 -4.53
C ALA A 88 -10.59 15.74 -4.16
N ARG A 89 -11.22 14.57 -4.35
CA ARG A 89 -12.60 14.33 -3.94
C ARG A 89 -12.78 14.51 -2.43
N ARG A 90 -11.91 13.91 -1.60
CA ARG A 90 -11.96 14.07 -0.15
C ARG A 90 -11.71 15.51 0.31
N ALA A 91 -10.82 16.24 -0.35
CA ALA A 91 -10.60 17.65 -0.07
C ALA A 91 -11.87 18.48 -0.38
N GLY A 92 -12.54 18.20 -1.51
CA GLY A 92 -13.82 18.83 -1.85
C GLY A 92 -14.93 18.55 -0.81
N TYR A 93 -15.05 17.30 -0.35
CA TYR A 93 -16.01 16.94 0.72
C TYR A 93 -15.63 17.58 2.07
N GLY A 94 -14.35 17.65 2.42
CA GLY A 94 -13.88 18.26 3.66
C GLY A 94 -14.23 19.75 3.75
N VAL A 95 -14.06 20.49 2.65
CA VAL A 95 -14.40 21.92 2.56
C VAL A 95 -15.92 22.16 2.66
N GLN A 96 -16.74 21.24 2.12
CA GLN A 96 -18.19 21.33 2.23
C GLN A 96 -18.69 21.07 3.65
N VAL A 97 -18.13 20.08 4.33
CA VAL A 97 -18.51 19.74 5.72
C VAL A 97 -18.07 20.83 6.70
N SER A 98 -16.88 21.42 6.52
CA SER A 98 -16.43 22.52 7.38
C SER A 98 -17.30 23.77 7.24
N ARG A 99 -17.70 24.13 6.00
CA ARG A 99 -18.64 25.25 5.76
C ARG A 99 -20.04 24.97 6.31
N ALA A 100 -20.52 23.74 6.20
CA ALA A 100 -21.81 23.35 6.78
C ALA A 100 -21.80 23.44 8.31
N ASN A 101 -20.69 23.08 8.96
CA ASN A 101 -20.55 23.22 10.41
C ASN A 101 -20.42 24.68 10.86
N GLU A 102 -19.70 25.53 10.12
CA GLU A 102 -19.62 26.97 10.43
C GLU A 102 -21.00 27.65 10.31
N ALA A 103 -21.80 27.30 9.30
CA ALA A 103 -23.15 27.83 9.12
C ALA A 103 -24.16 27.31 10.16
N ALA A 104 -23.91 26.17 10.80
CA ALA A 104 -24.79 25.60 11.83
C ALA A 104 -24.52 26.16 13.25
N HIS A 105 -23.40 26.87 13.43
CA HIS A 105 -22.98 27.47 14.70
C HIS A 105 -22.95 29.01 14.69
N ALA A 106 -23.48 29.63 13.62
CA ALA A 106 -23.74 31.06 13.50
C ALA A 106 -25.23 31.35 13.74
#